data_AF-A0AAN6ZBX9-F1
#
_entry.id   AF-A0AAN6ZBX9-F1
#
_cell.length_a   1.000
_cell.length_b   1.000
_cell.length_c   1.000
_cell.angle_alpha   90.00
_cell.angle_beta   90.00
_cell.angle_gamma   90.00
#
_symmetry.space_group_name_H-M   'P 1'
#
loop_
_entity.id
_entity.type
_entity.pdbx_description
1 polymer ?
#
loop_
_entity_poly.entity_id
_entity_poly.type
_entity_poly.pdbx_seq_one_letter_code
_entity_poly.pdbx_strand_id
1 'polypeptide(L)'
;MAMPSGFQIPYRESREGFWGTQTSTLNWCEEDYNITFYCAELVNTLTNLVFIWLGVKGLRNVAAYSHSRVFLLSFLGYIVVGLGSMAFHATLKYEMQLADELPMIYTVCILAYASFAYRQPVKVQVLIGAALVGLASFITVYYLYAKNPVFHQVAYGALTLGTTAWGFYVMENVLRPVLRKRNPVECDRYMRDMWRLAATGILMFLAGFVLWNVDNLFCHHLTASKKQMLLPWSLVLETHGWWHILTGLAYHMILWRMWATRCLEGGEQDFMLDWTPLRSIPQVLVQEIESQALAAQQQIGLVRTQIGSKQREMRLAQLTRSELATLPRDTPVYEGVGKMQVSIRCFSLFVAVPVPTLQDKLGAQIKEIETEVDSMGKRLHYLETTAKNSQEHIEKMLKGAGQS
;
A
#
# COMPACT_ATOMS: atom_id res chain seq x y z
N MET A 1 -43.41 10.74 -12.50
CA MET A 1 -43.29 10.04 -11.21
C MET A 1 -42.73 11.07 -10.23
N ALA A 2 -43.59 11.80 -9.52
CA ALA A 2 -43.18 12.87 -8.61
C ALA A 2 -42.67 12.23 -7.31
N MET A 3 -41.37 12.38 -7.03
CA MET A 3 -40.79 11.99 -5.74
C MET A 3 -41.33 12.92 -4.64
N PRO A 4 -41.57 12.43 -3.42
CA PRO A 4 -42.14 13.25 -2.35
C PRO A 4 -41.21 14.40 -1.95
N SER A 5 -41.79 15.59 -1.80
CA SER A 5 -41.17 16.90 -1.57
C SER A 5 -40.48 17.10 -0.21
N GLY A 6 -40.21 16.03 0.55
CA GLY A 6 -39.57 16.11 1.88
C GLY A 6 -38.04 16.15 1.86
N PHE A 7 -37.41 15.77 0.74
CA PHE A 7 -35.96 15.62 0.60
C PHE A 7 -35.32 16.57 -0.43
N GLN A 8 -36.09 17.51 -0.97
CA GLN A 8 -35.61 18.42 -2.02
C GLN A 8 -35.53 19.85 -1.50
N ILE A 9 -34.31 20.39 -1.42
CA ILE A 9 -34.06 21.78 -1.02
C ILE A 9 -33.75 22.60 -2.27
N PRO A 10 -34.36 23.80 -2.46
CA PRO A 10 -34.06 24.67 -3.57
C PRO A 10 -32.57 24.99 -3.68
N TYR A 11 -32.02 24.81 -4.87
CA TYR A 11 -30.67 25.25 -5.20
C TYR A 11 -30.73 26.78 -5.42
N ARG A 12 -30.23 27.53 -4.44
CA ARG A 12 -30.30 28.99 -4.37
C ARG A 12 -29.24 29.65 -5.27
N GLU A 13 -29.50 30.89 -5.65
CA GLU A 13 -28.51 31.72 -6.33
C GLU A 13 -27.47 32.26 -5.35
N SER A 14 -26.30 32.63 -5.87
CA SER A 14 -25.24 33.30 -5.11
C SER A 14 -25.76 34.50 -4.33
N ARG A 15 -25.28 34.65 -3.10
CA ARG A 15 -25.70 35.68 -2.14
C ARG A 15 -24.55 36.14 -1.26
N GLU A 16 -24.71 37.30 -0.63
CA GLU A 16 -23.75 37.77 0.36
C GLU A 16 -23.65 36.79 1.54
N GLY A 17 -22.42 36.48 1.90
CA GLY A 17 -22.10 35.55 2.98
C GLY A 17 -21.12 36.11 4.00
N PHE A 18 -20.76 35.27 4.97
CA PHE A 18 -19.99 35.68 6.16
C PHE A 18 -18.64 36.35 5.83
N TRP A 19 -17.92 35.87 4.80
CA TRP A 19 -16.58 36.38 4.47
C TRP A 19 -16.62 37.64 3.60
N GLY A 20 -17.79 38.18 3.26
CA GLY A 20 -17.93 39.36 2.41
C GLY A 20 -17.64 39.08 0.93
N THR A 21 -17.38 40.14 0.16
CA THR A 21 -17.24 40.06 -1.31
C THR A 21 -16.01 39.28 -1.74
N GLN A 22 -16.11 38.54 -2.86
CA GLN A 22 -14.99 37.85 -3.46
C GLN A 22 -13.85 38.82 -3.81
N THR A 23 -12.61 38.43 -3.48
CA THR A 23 -11.40 39.15 -3.90
C THR A 23 -10.45 38.29 -4.75
N SER A 24 -10.67 36.97 -4.81
CA SER A 24 -9.93 36.04 -5.65
C SER A 24 -10.08 36.36 -7.14
N THR A 25 -9.09 35.96 -7.94
CA THR A 25 -9.14 36.12 -9.40
C THR A 25 -10.00 35.06 -10.07
N LEU A 26 -10.39 34.01 -9.34
CA LEU A 26 -11.19 32.88 -9.79
C LEU A 26 -12.41 32.68 -8.88
N ASN A 27 -13.53 32.27 -9.50
CA ASN A 27 -14.72 31.72 -8.87
C ASN A 27 -15.14 30.49 -9.68
N TRP A 28 -15.58 29.42 -9.01
CA TRP A 28 -15.95 28.17 -9.66
C TRP A 28 -17.46 28.08 -9.89
N CYS A 29 -17.94 26.95 -10.42
CA CYS A 29 -19.35 26.85 -10.80
C CYS A 29 -20.31 26.56 -9.63
N GLU A 30 -19.81 26.26 -8.43
CA GLU A 30 -20.65 26.12 -7.24
C GLU A 30 -21.21 27.50 -6.86
N GLU A 31 -22.50 27.59 -6.52
CA GLU A 31 -23.10 28.90 -6.21
C GLU A 31 -22.68 29.35 -4.80
N ASP A 32 -22.13 30.57 -4.70
CA ASP A 32 -21.61 31.09 -3.43
C ASP A 32 -22.69 31.15 -2.34
N TYR A 33 -22.38 30.58 -1.18
CA TYR A 33 -23.22 30.55 0.01
C TYR A 33 -24.60 29.91 -0.23
N ASN A 34 -24.73 29.06 -1.24
CA ASN A 34 -25.97 28.36 -1.59
C ASN A 34 -26.51 27.51 -0.41
N ILE A 35 -25.63 26.66 0.15
CA ILE A 35 -25.99 25.71 1.21
C ILE A 35 -25.93 26.36 2.59
N THR A 36 -24.87 27.13 2.88
CA THR A 36 -24.62 27.75 4.20
C THR A 36 -24.14 29.20 4.07
N PHE A 37 -24.41 30.02 5.09
CA PHE A 37 -23.94 31.40 5.15
C PHE A 37 -22.43 31.53 5.49
N TYR A 38 -21.83 30.48 6.06
CA TYR A 38 -20.46 30.52 6.59
C TYR A 38 -19.37 30.06 5.63
N CYS A 39 -19.75 29.39 4.54
CA CYS A 39 -18.83 28.78 3.57
C CYS A 39 -19.37 29.06 2.18
N ALA A 40 -18.54 29.70 1.33
CA ALA A 40 -18.94 30.10 -0.01
C ALA A 40 -19.25 28.88 -0.89
N GLU A 41 -18.28 28.01 -1.11
CA GLU A 41 -18.46 26.79 -1.90
C GLU A 41 -18.31 25.56 -0.98
N LEU A 42 -19.42 25.08 -0.42
CA LEU A 42 -19.40 24.04 0.61
C LEU A 42 -18.95 22.69 0.06
N VAL A 43 -19.39 22.31 -1.13
CA VAL A 43 -19.03 21.02 -1.72
C VAL A 43 -17.55 21.02 -2.08
N ASN A 44 -17.08 22.06 -2.75
CA ASN A 44 -15.66 22.25 -3.08
C ASN A 44 -14.78 22.30 -1.82
N THR A 45 -15.28 22.89 -0.72
CA THR A 45 -14.56 22.89 0.57
C THR A 45 -14.50 21.49 1.18
N LEU A 46 -15.63 20.77 1.26
CA LEU A 46 -15.67 19.48 1.96
C LEU A 46 -14.99 18.34 1.19
N THR A 47 -14.99 18.39 -0.14
CA THR A 47 -14.33 17.37 -0.97
C THR A 47 -12.83 17.32 -0.72
N ASN A 48 -12.22 18.43 -0.26
CA ASN A 48 -10.82 18.49 0.13
C ASN A 48 -10.46 17.69 1.39
N LEU A 49 -11.43 17.21 2.17
CA LEU A 49 -11.18 16.31 3.30
C LEU A 49 -10.46 15.02 2.87
N VAL A 50 -10.58 14.62 1.60
CA VAL A 50 -9.83 13.50 1.03
C VAL A 50 -8.31 13.72 1.14
N PHE A 51 -7.83 14.95 0.91
CA PHE A 51 -6.41 15.29 0.99
C PHE A 51 -5.92 15.20 2.44
N ILE A 52 -6.73 15.65 3.39
CA ILE A 52 -6.40 15.59 4.82
C ILE A 52 -6.33 14.14 5.29
N TRP A 53 -7.35 13.34 4.96
CA TRP A 53 -7.42 11.94 5.35
C TRP A 53 -6.26 11.13 4.74
N LEU A 54 -6.01 11.27 3.44
CA LEU A 54 -4.94 10.57 2.74
C LEU A 54 -3.55 11.03 3.16
N GLY A 55 -3.37 12.34 3.36
CA GLY A 55 -2.11 12.90 3.83
C GLY A 55 -1.76 12.39 5.23
N VAL A 56 -2.72 12.37 6.17
CA VAL A 56 -2.51 11.82 7.52
C VAL A 56 -2.23 10.32 7.46
N LYS A 57 -2.95 9.57 6.62
CA LYS A 57 -2.69 8.14 6.39
C LYS A 57 -1.26 7.92 5.87
N GLY A 58 -0.82 8.72 4.90
CA GLY A 58 0.53 8.69 4.35
C GLY A 58 1.61 9.04 5.38
N LEU A 59 1.41 10.08 6.20
CA LEU A 59 2.32 10.45 7.28
C LEU A 59 2.49 9.33 8.30
N ARG A 60 1.40 8.69 8.71
CA ARG A 60 1.44 7.55 9.64
C ARG A 60 2.22 6.39 9.04
N ASN A 61 2.05 6.12 7.75
CA ASN A 61 2.80 5.09 7.04
C ASN A 61 4.31 5.43 6.97
N VAL A 62 4.66 6.68 6.62
CA VAL A 62 6.05 7.16 6.62
C VAL A 62 6.72 7.01 7.99
N ALA A 63 6.02 7.40 9.06
CA ALA A 63 6.51 7.32 10.42
C ALA A 63 6.63 5.87 10.91
N ALA A 64 5.64 5.01 10.64
CA ALA A 64 5.64 3.62 11.08
C ALA A 64 6.75 2.79 10.40
N TYR A 65 7.09 3.11 9.16
CA TYR A 65 7.97 2.29 8.30
C TYR A 65 9.28 2.98 7.93
N SER A 66 9.63 4.05 8.64
CA SER A 66 10.88 4.80 8.49
C SER A 66 11.22 5.10 7.02
N HIS A 67 10.24 5.61 6.27
CA HIS A 67 10.46 6.06 4.89
C HIS A 67 11.31 7.34 4.87
N SER A 68 11.97 7.61 3.73
CA SER A 68 12.81 8.79 3.57
C SER A 68 12.07 10.07 3.95
N ARG A 69 12.75 10.99 4.64
CA ARG A 69 12.22 12.28 5.12
C ARG A 69 11.63 13.13 3.98
N VAL A 70 12.03 12.89 2.74
CA VAL A 70 11.45 13.57 1.58
C VAL A 70 9.96 13.23 1.40
N PHE A 71 9.54 11.99 1.68
CA PHE A 71 8.13 11.61 1.61
C PHE A 71 7.31 12.18 2.77
N LEU A 72 7.94 12.40 3.94
CA LEU A 72 7.31 13.15 5.03
C LEU A 72 6.93 14.55 4.56
N LEU A 73 7.88 15.26 3.92
CA LEU A 73 7.64 16.59 3.36
C LEU A 73 6.60 16.57 2.24
N SER A 74 6.59 15.55 1.38
CA SER A 74 5.56 15.41 0.33
C SER A 74 4.16 15.24 0.92
N PHE A 75 3.98 14.45 1.98
CA PHE A 75 2.68 14.29 2.63
C PHE A 75 2.26 15.52 3.42
N LEU A 76 3.20 16.24 4.05
CA LEU A 76 2.91 17.53 4.65
C LEU A 76 2.46 18.54 3.58
N GLY A 77 3.18 18.65 2.46
CA GLY A 77 2.79 19.50 1.34
C GLY A 77 1.41 19.15 0.79
N TYR A 78 1.10 17.87 0.66
CA TYR A 78 -0.21 17.39 0.24
C TYR A 78 -1.34 17.78 1.21
N ILE A 79 -1.12 17.74 2.52
CA ILE A 79 -2.08 18.26 3.52
C ILE A 79 -2.21 19.78 3.40
N VAL A 80 -1.10 20.51 3.22
CA VAL A 80 -1.12 21.97 3.07
C VAL A 80 -1.93 22.40 1.84
N VAL A 81 -1.80 21.69 0.71
CA VAL A 81 -2.65 21.92 -0.48
C VAL A 81 -4.12 21.73 -0.12
N GLY A 82 -4.48 20.62 0.55
CA GLY A 82 -5.86 20.38 0.96
C GLY A 82 -6.42 21.46 1.90
N LEU A 83 -5.63 21.89 2.91
CA LEU A 83 -6.03 22.96 3.83
C LEU A 83 -6.16 24.31 3.15
N GLY A 84 -5.23 24.61 2.23
CA GLY A 84 -5.26 25.82 1.40
C GLY A 84 -6.51 25.87 0.52
N SER A 85 -6.79 24.79 -0.20
CA SER A 85 -8.00 24.64 -1.01
C SER A 85 -9.28 24.79 -0.17
N MET A 86 -9.34 24.13 1.00
CA MET A 86 -10.46 24.32 1.93
C MET A 86 -10.65 25.79 2.34
N ALA A 87 -9.57 26.48 2.69
CA ALA A 87 -9.63 27.88 3.08
C ALA A 87 -10.01 28.78 1.90
N PHE A 88 -9.55 28.48 0.69
CA PHE A 88 -9.91 29.20 -0.52
C PHE A 88 -11.39 29.05 -0.84
N HIS A 89 -11.91 27.83 -0.99
CA HIS A 89 -13.31 27.58 -1.32
C HIS A 89 -14.29 28.04 -0.23
N ALA A 90 -13.85 28.07 1.04
CA ALA A 90 -14.68 28.60 2.11
C ALA A 90 -14.82 30.13 2.07
N THR A 91 -13.82 30.86 1.56
CA THR A 91 -13.70 32.32 1.73
C THR A 91 -13.69 33.14 0.43
N LEU A 92 -13.26 32.53 -0.69
CA LEU A 92 -13.02 33.17 -1.99
C LEU A 92 -12.13 34.42 -1.93
N LYS A 93 -11.13 34.38 -1.05
CA LYS A 93 -10.15 35.45 -0.86
C LYS A 93 -8.86 35.18 -1.62
N TYR A 94 -8.29 36.25 -2.18
CA TYR A 94 -7.04 36.17 -2.93
C TYR A 94 -5.90 35.59 -2.09
N GLU A 95 -5.83 35.94 -0.81
CA GLU A 95 -4.82 35.43 0.12
C GLU A 95 -4.94 33.91 0.31
N MET A 96 -6.17 33.39 0.36
CA MET A 96 -6.42 31.95 0.49
C MET A 96 -6.26 31.22 -0.85
N GLN A 97 -6.56 31.88 -1.98
CA GLN A 97 -6.24 31.37 -3.31
C GLN A 97 -4.73 31.11 -3.45
N LEU A 98 -3.89 32.04 -2.97
CA LEU A 98 -2.44 31.82 -2.93
C LEU A 98 -2.05 30.65 -2.04
N ALA A 99 -2.75 30.45 -0.92
CA ALA A 99 -2.54 29.33 -0.01
C ALA A 99 -2.97 27.97 -0.59
N ASP A 100 -3.83 27.95 -1.62
CA ASP A 100 -4.19 26.76 -2.37
C ASP A 100 -3.18 26.49 -3.51
N GLU A 101 -3.01 27.47 -4.40
CA GLU A 101 -2.28 27.30 -5.65
C GLU A 101 -0.75 27.19 -5.45
N LEU A 102 -0.14 28.01 -4.59
CA LEU A 102 1.31 28.03 -4.44
C LEU A 102 1.88 26.73 -3.81
N PRO A 103 1.27 26.15 -2.75
CA PRO A 103 1.71 24.86 -2.22
C PRO A 103 1.68 23.70 -3.21
N MET A 104 0.84 23.75 -4.26
CA MET A 104 0.88 22.76 -5.33
C MET A 104 2.24 22.75 -6.04
N ILE A 105 2.76 23.93 -6.40
CA ILE A 105 4.09 24.08 -7.02
C ILE A 105 5.18 23.59 -6.07
N TYR A 106 5.12 23.97 -4.80
CA TYR A 106 6.13 23.61 -3.81
C TYR A 106 6.18 22.10 -3.58
N THR A 107 5.03 21.45 -3.50
CA THR A 107 4.92 20.00 -3.33
C THR A 107 5.49 19.25 -4.53
N VAL A 108 5.22 19.70 -5.75
CA VAL A 108 5.82 19.10 -6.95
C VAL A 108 7.33 19.35 -6.99
N CYS A 109 7.83 20.52 -6.60
CA CYS A 109 9.27 20.76 -6.47
C CYS A 109 9.94 19.81 -5.46
N ILE A 110 9.30 19.49 -4.33
CA ILE A 110 9.80 18.51 -3.35
C ILE A 110 9.88 17.11 -4.00
N LEU A 111 8.84 16.70 -4.72
CA LEU A 111 8.83 15.43 -5.45
C LEU A 111 9.87 15.41 -6.59
N ALA A 112 10.06 16.53 -7.29
CA ALA A 112 11.09 16.71 -8.30
C ALA A 112 12.49 16.56 -7.69
N TYR A 113 12.74 17.18 -6.54
CA TYR A 113 13.99 17.02 -5.80
C TYR A 113 14.23 15.56 -5.44
N ALA A 114 13.22 14.86 -4.91
CA ALA A 114 13.28 13.42 -4.62
C ALA A 114 13.68 12.58 -5.85
N SER A 115 13.44 13.10 -7.06
CA SER A 115 13.65 12.42 -8.36
C SER A 115 15.01 12.68 -8.92
N PHE A 116 15.35 13.95 -9.05
CA PHE A 116 16.56 14.38 -9.72
C PHE A 116 17.77 14.25 -8.80
N ALA A 117 17.60 14.43 -7.48
CA ALA A 117 18.69 14.35 -6.51
C ALA A 117 19.02 12.90 -6.10
N TYR A 118 18.20 11.91 -6.46
CA TYR A 118 18.40 10.52 -6.05
C TYR A 118 19.74 9.97 -6.54
N ARG A 119 20.56 9.46 -5.60
CA ARG A 119 21.93 8.94 -5.83
C ARG A 119 22.90 9.90 -6.53
N GLN A 120 22.60 11.19 -6.57
CA GLN A 120 23.53 12.19 -7.08
C GLN A 120 24.58 12.58 -6.02
N PRO A 121 25.79 13.03 -6.43
CA PRO A 121 26.76 13.61 -5.51
C PRO A 121 26.18 14.81 -4.76
N VAL A 122 26.61 15.04 -3.50
CA VAL A 122 26.10 16.12 -2.64
C VAL A 122 26.09 17.49 -3.34
N LYS A 123 27.16 17.80 -4.11
CA LYS A 123 27.25 19.06 -4.88
C LYS A 123 26.11 19.20 -5.90
N VAL A 124 25.76 18.12 -6.58
CA VAL A 124 24.68 18.07 -7.56
C VAL A 124 23.32 18.13 -6.87
N GLN A 125 23.16 17.46 -5.72
CA GLN A 125 21.93 17.57 -4.93
C GLN A 125 21.67 19.01 -4.49
N VAL A 126 22.69 19.70 -3.96
CA VAL A 126 22.59 21.11 -3.57
C VAL A 126 22.24 22.00 -4.78
N LEU A 127 22.86 21.76 -5.93
CA LEU A 127 22.56 22.51 -7.16
C LEU A 127 21.11 22.30 -7.62
N ILE A 128 20.61 21.06 -7.63
CA ILE A 128 19.22 20.73 -7.98
C ILE A 128 18.26 21.39 -7.00
N GLY A 129 18.55 21.32 -5.70
CA GLY A 129 17.75 21.97 -4.66
C GLY A 129 17.69 23.48 -4.87
N ALA A 130 18.84 24.13 -5.08
CA ALA A 130 18.92 25.56 -5.35
C ALA A 130 18.15 25.96 -6.63
N ALA A 131 18.25 25.16 -7.69
CA ALA A 131 17.53 25.40 -8.95
C ALA A 131 16.00 25.29 -8.76
N LEU A 132 15.52 24.28 -8.02
CA LEU A 132 14.09 24.10 -7.75
C LEU A 132 13.53 25.19 -6.83
N VAL A 133 14.29 25.62 -5.83
CA VAL A 133 13.94 26.77 -4.97
C VAL A 133 13.90 28.06 -5.79
N GLY A 134 14.89 28.28 -6.65
CA GLY A 134 14.92 29.42 -7.56
C GLY A 134 13.72 29.43 -8.51
N LEU A 135 13.37 28.27 -9.10
CA LEU A 135 12.21 28.11 -9.96
C LEU A 135 10.90 28.38 -9.20
N ALA A 136 10.70 27.79 -8.01
CA ALA A 136 9.52 28.01 -7.18
C ALA A 136 9.38 29.49 -6.78
N SER A 137 10.50 30.14 -6.42
CA SER A 137 10.54 31.56 -6.07
C SER A 137 10.17 32.43 -7.27
N PHE A 138 10.73 32.14 -8.45
CA PHE A 138 10.40 32.85 -9.70
C PHE A 138 8.91 32.73 -10.03
N ILE A 139 8.36 31.50 -10.03
CA ILE A 139 6.94 31.26 -10.29
C ILE A 139 6.08 32.04 -9.28
N THR A 140 6.43 32.00 -8.00
CA THR A 140 5.70 32.71 -6.94
C THR A 140 5.70 34.23 -7.16
N VAL A 141 6.87 34.83 -7.35
CA VAL A 141 7.01 36.28 -7.53
C VAL A 141 6.29 36.74 -8.80
N TYR A 142 6.48 36.02 -9.90
CA TYR A 142 5.78 36.34 -11.15
C TYR A 142 4.26 36.19 -11.00
N TYR A 143 3.80 35.14 -10.30
CA TYR A 143 2.37 34.92 -10.10
C TYR A 143 1.72 36.02 -9.24
N LEU A 144 2.40 36.48 -8.19
CA LEU A 144 1.95 37.61 -7.36
C LEU A 144 1.84 38.92 -8.15
N TYR A 145 2.75 39.12 -9.11
CA TYR A 145 2.75 40.30 -9.97
C TYR A 145 1.69 40.21 -11.09
N ALA A 146 1.70 39.12 -11.86
CA ALA A 146 0.87 38.96 -13.05
C ALA A 146 -0.58 38.59 -12.72
N LYS A 147 -0.82 37.94 -11.57
CA LYS A 147 -2.14 37.46 -11.11
C LYS A 147 -2.92 36.64 -12.14
N ASN A 148 -2.20 35.98 -13.05
CA ASN A 148 -2.78 35.23 -14.16
C ASN A 148 -2.81 33.72 -13.80
N PRO A 149 -3.99 33.15 -13.50
CA PRO A 149 -4.11 31.75 -13.07
C PRO A 149 -3.67 30.76 -14.16
N VAL A 150 -3.78 31.12 -15.43
CA VAL A 150 -3.33 30.26 -16.55
C VAL A 150 -1.81 30.05 -16.51
N PHE A 151 -1.04 31.07 -16.11
CA PHE A 151 0.41 30.92 -15.95
C PHE A 151 0.73 29.87 -14.88
N HIS A 152 0.04 29.91 -13.73
CA HIS A 152 0.20 28.92 -12.68
C HIS A 152 -0.14 27.52 -13.17
N GLN A 153 -1.30 27.35 -13.82
CA GLN A 153 -1.75 26.06 -14.34
C GLN A 153 -0.74 25.44 -15.32
N VAL A 154 -0.21 26.24 -16.24
CA VAL A 154 0.81 25.80 -17.21
C VAL A 154 2.12 25.43 -16.51
N ALA A 155 2.57 26.24 -15.55
CA ALA A 155 3.79 25.97 -14.79
C ALA A 155 3.66 24.68 -13.96
N TYR A 156 2.53 24.49 -13.27
CA TYR A 156 2.22 23.28 -12.52
C TYR A 156 2.16 22.05 -13.42
N GLY A 157 1.45 22.14 -14.55
CA GLY A 157 1.32 21.06 -15.52
C GLY A 157 2.67 20.63 -16.11
N ALA A 158 3.49 21.60 -16.54
CA ALA A 158 4.81 21.34 -17.10
C ALA A 158 5.75 20.68 -16.08
N LEU A 159 5.78 21.18 -14.83
CA LEU A 159 6.61 20.64 -13.77
C LEU A 159 6.18 19.22 -13.38
N THR A 160 4.87 18.97 -13.28
CA THR A 160 4.30 17.66 -12.95
C THR A 160 4.59 16.64 -14.05
N LEU A 161 4.39 17.02 -15.31
CA LEU A 161 4.67 16.15 -16.47
C LEU A 161 6.17 15.82 -16.54
N GLY A 162 7.04 16.82 -16.41
CA GLY A 162 8.50 16.62 -16.45
C GLY A 162 8.99 15.69 -15.33
N THR A 163 8.50 15.90 -14.10
CA THR A 163 8.86 15.06 -12.95
C THR A 163 8.38 13.62 -13.12
N THR A 164 7.15 13.44 -13.63
CA THR A 164 6.55 12.13 -13.85
C THR A 164 7.25 11.37 -14.98
N ALA A 165 7.51 12.03 -16.11
CA ALA A 165 8.22 11.45 -17.25
C ALA A 165 9.63 10.99 -16.86
N TRP A 166 10.36 11.80 -16.09
CA TRP A 166 11.65 11.40 -15.55
C TRP A 166 11.54 10.18 -14.61
N GLY A 167 10.52 10.15 -13.75
CA GLY A 167 10.27 9.01 -12.88
C GLY A 167 10.02 7.72 -13.67
N PHE A 168 9.28 7.78 -14.78
CA PHE A 168 9.11 6.61 -15.68
C PHE A 168 10.40 6.21 -16.38
N TYR A 169 11.20 7.18 -16.81
CA TYR A 169 12.52 6.90 -17.36
C TYR A 169 13.39 6.13 -16.36
N VAL A 170 13.43 6.57 -15.09
CA VAL A 170 14.18 5.90 -14.02
C VAL A 170 13.62 4.51 -13.73
N MET A 171 12.29 4.38 -13.65
CA MET A 171 11.63 3.10 -13.40
C MET A 171 11.99 2.05 -14.47
N GLU A 172 11.98 2.44 -15.74
CA GLU A 172 12.18 1.52 -16.85
C GLU A 172 13.66 1.26 -17.18
N ASN A 173 14.48 2.31 -17.18
CA ASN A 173 15.87 2.21 -17.65
C ASN A 173 16.87 1.94 -16.52
N VAL A 174 16.52 2.25 -15.28
CA VAL A 174 17.41 2.06 -14.12
C VAL A 174 16.89 0.97 -13.21
N LEU A 175 15.65 1.08 -12.76
CA LEU A 175 15.10 0.16 -11.76
C LEU A 175 14.85 -1.23 -12.33
N ARG A 176 14.13 -1.38 -13.46
CA ARG A 176 13.80 -2.69 -14.04
C ARG A 176 15.04 -3.58 -14.26
N PRO A 177 16.16 -3.10 -14.87
CA PRO A 177 17.35 -3.93 -15.04
C PRO A 177 17.99 -4.37 -13.72
N VAL A 178 18.05 -3.47 -12.72
CA VAL A 178 18.61 -3.78 -11.39
C VAL A 178 17.73 -4.79 -10.67
N LEU A 179 16.42 -4.58 -10.70
CA LEU A 179 15.45 -5.47 -10.05
C LEU A 179 15.45 -6.85 -10.68
N ARG A 180 15.55 -6.95 -12.02
CA ARG A 180 15.63 -8.23 -12.73
C ARG A 180 16.89 -9.03 -12.39
N LYS A 181 18.01 -8.33 -12.14
CA LYS A 181 19.26 -8.97 -11.68
C LYS A 181 19.16 -9.49 -10.25
N ARG A 182 18.49 -8.76 -9.35
CA ARG A 182 18.35 -9.14 -7.93
C ARG A 182 17.28 -10.20 -7.71
N ASN A 183 16.11 -10.04 -8.34
CA ASN A 183 14.91 -10.86 -8.11
C ASN A 183 14.23 -11.23 -9.44
N PRO A 184 14.81 -12.15 -10.25
CA PRO A 184 14.31 -12.45 -11.60
C PRO A 184 12.90 -13.04 -11.62
N VAL A 185 12.50 -13.78 -10.58
CA VAL A 185 11.19 -14.45 -10.49
C VAL A 185 10.07 -13.45 -10.16
N GLU A 186 10.33 -12.49 -9.27
CA GLU A 186 9.30 -11.56 -8.78
C GLU A 186 9.34 -10.19 -9.48
N CYS A 187 10.37 -9.90 -10.29
CA CYS A 187 10.53 -8.65 -11.03
C CYS A 187 9.26 -8.28 -11.82
N ASP A 188 8.68 -9.22 -12.56
CA ASP A 188 7.48 -8.97 -13.37
C ASP A 188 6.25 -8.69 -12.50
N ARG A 189 6.17 -9.25 -11.29
CA ARG A 189 5.11 -8.91 -10.33
C ARG A 189 5.27 -7.46 -9.86
N TYR A 190 6.45 -7.09 -9.38
CA TYR A 190 6.73 -5.73 -8.89
C TYR A 190 6.53 -4.65 -9.95
N MET A 191 7.00 -4.89 -11.18
CA MET A 191 6.80 -3.95 -12.29
C MET A 191 5.33 -3.81 -12.66
N ARG A 192 4.55 -4.90 -12.66
CA ARG A 192 3.09 -4.82 -12.90
C ARG A 192 2.39 -4.00 -11.83
N ASP A 193 2.75 -4.18 -10.55
CA ASP A 193 2.13 -3.42 -9.46
C ASP A 193 2.52 -1.94 -9.52
N MET A 194 3.76 -1.61 -9.89
CA MET A 194 4.18 -0.23 -10.16
C MET A 194 3.36 0.41 -11.29
N TRP A 195 3.22 -0.30 -12.42
CA TRP A 195 2.44 0.21 -13.55
C TRP A 195 0.95 0.34 -13.23
N ARG A 196 0.39 -0.56 -12.42
CA ARG A 196 -0.99 -0.44 -11.92
C ARG A 196 -1.16 0.83 -11.08
N LEU A 197 -0.29 1.07 -10.11
CA LEU A 197 -0.33 2.30 -9.30
C LEU A 197 -0.23 3.57 -10.16
N ALA A 198 0.73 3.59 -11.10
CA ALA A 198 0.94 4.72 -11.99
C ALA A 198 -0.27 4.95 -12.92
N ALA A 199 -0.79 3.89 -13.54
CA ALA A 199 -1.94 3.98 -14.43
C ALA A 199 -3.20 4.44 -13.67
N THR A 200 -3.47 3.89 -12.49
CA THR A 200 -4.60 4.33 -11.66
C THR A 200 -4.45 5.80 -11.27
N GLY A 201 -3.27 6.24 -10.83
CA GLY A 201 -3.01 7.63 -10.49
C GLY A 201 -3.21 8.60 -11.66
N ILE A 202 -2.66 8.26 -12.83
CA ILE A 202 -2.80 9.07 -14.06
C ILE A 202 -4.27 9.13 -14.51
N LEU A 203 -4.96 7.99 -14.55
CA LEU A 203 -6.36 7.95 -14.99
C LEU A 203 -7.26 8.77 -14.05
N MET A 204 -7.05 8.69 -12.74
CA MET A 204 -7.79 9.52 -11.78
C MET A 204 -7.50 11.01 -11.98
N PHE A 205 -6.24 11.40 -12.16
CA PHE A 205 -5.87 12.80 -12.41
C PHE A 205 -6.47 13.33 -13.72
N LEU A 206 -6.38 12.57 -14.81
CA LEU A 206 -6.94 12.96 -16.11
C LEU A 206 -8.47 13.02 -16.08
N ALA A 207 -9.13 12.06 -15.43
CA ALA A 207 -10.58 12.09 -15.24
C ALA A 207 -11.00 13.32 -14.45
N GLY A 208 -10.29 13.64 -13.37
CA GLY A 208 -10.46 14.91 -12.65
C GLY A 208 -10.29 16.10 -13.58
N PHE A 209 -9.21 16.15 -14.37
CA PHE A 209 -8.91 17.29 -15.23
C PHE A 209 -10.01 17.52 -16.28
N VAL A 210 -10.60 16.44 -16.79
CA VAL A 210 -11.78 16.53 -17.66
C VAL A 210 -12.95 17.16 -16.92
N LEU A 211 -13.28 16.70 -15.71
CA LEU A 211 -14.37 17.27 -14.91
C LEU A 211 -14.12 18.74 -14.53
N TRP A 212 -12.88 19.11 -14.23
CA TRP A 212 -12.48 20.49 -14.02
C TRP A 212 -12.75 21.36 -15.25
N ASN A 213 -12.42 20.89 -16.46
CA ASN A 213 -12.73 21.62 -17.69
C ASN A 213 -14.24 21.67 -17.97
N VAL A 214 -14.99 20.62 -17.62
CA VAL A 214 -16.46 20.62 -17.74
C VAL A 214 -17.07 21.71 -16.85
N ASP A 215 -16.56 21.85 -15.63
CA ASP A 215 -16.94 22.91 -14.70
C ASP A 215 -16.73 24.32 -15.30
N ASN A 216 -15.54 24.55 -15.86
CA ASN A 216 -15.18 25.84 -16.45
C ASN A 216 -15.96 26.17 -17.73
N LEU A 217 -16.14 25.21 -18.63
CA LEU A 217 -16.70 25.44 -19.97
C LEU A 217 -18.23 25.37 -20.00
N PHE A 218 -18.83 24.48 -19.19
CA PHE A 218 -20.27 24.20 -19.24
C PHE A 218 -21.00 24.68 -17.98
N CYS A 219 -20.42 25.62 -17.22
CA CYS A 219 -21.01 26.06 -15.95
C CYS A 219 -22.48 26.50 -16.07
N HIS A 220 -22.83 27.29 -17.08
CA HIS A 220 -24.22 27.73 -17.27
C HIS A 220 -25.20 26.54 -17.42
N HIS A 221 -24.80 25.49 -18.15
CA HIS A 221 -25.61 24.28 -18.33
C HIS A 221 -25.67 23.43 -17.05
N LEU A 222 -24.56 23.32 -16.32
CA LEU A 222 -24.50 22.64 -15.04
C LEU A 222 -25.41 23.32 -14.03
N THR A 223 -25.30 24.64 -13.87
CA THR A 223 -26.11 25.43 -12.92
C THR A 223 -27.60 25.39 -13.25
N ALA A 224 -27.98 25.47 -14.53
CA ALA A 224 -29.37 25.28 -14.94
C ALA A 224 -29.89 23.88 -14.56
N SER A 225 -29.06 22.85 -14.72
CA SER A 225 -29.40 21.47 -14.34
C SER A 225 -29.48 21.30 -12.82
N LYS A 226 -28.58 21.93 -12.06
CA LYS A 226 -28.58 21.95 -10.58
C LYS A 226 -29.87 22.56 -10.03
N LYS A 227 -30.34 23.67 -10.61
CA LYS A 227 -31.62 24.32 -10.27
C LYS A 227 -32.83 23.41 -10.54
N GLN A 228 -32.76 22.50 -11.51
CA GLN A 228 -33.83 21.53 -11.79
C GLN A 228 -33.78 20.29 -10.89
N MET A 229 -32.58 19.77 -10.60
CA MET A 229 -32.40 18.54 -9.81
C MET A 229 -32.63 18.75 -8.31
N LEU A 230 -32.37 19.98 -7.82
CA LEU A 230 -32.46 20.38 -6.42
C LEU A 230 -31.47 19.60 -5.52
N LEU A 231 -31.19 20.14 -4.33
CA LEU A 231 -30.38 19.44 -3.35
C LEU A 231 -31.17 18.28 -2.73
N PRO A 232 -30.52 17.15 -2.36
CA PRO A 232 -29.08 16.89 -2.40
C PRO A 232 -28.59 16.31 -3.74
N TRP A 233 -29.47 16.03 -4.69
CA TRP A 233 -29.09 15.34 -5.94
C TRP A 233 -28.23 16.20 -6.86
N SER A 234 -28.39 17.53 -6.80
CA SER A 234 -27.55 18.48 -7.54
C SER A 234 -26.08 18.44 -7.15
N LEU A 235 -25.72 17.91 -5.97
CA LEU A 235 -24.33 17.79 -5.50
C LEU A 235 -23.46 16.96 -6.45
N VAL A 236 -24.05 16.00 -7.17
CA VAL A 236 -23.33 15.17 -8.15
C VAL A 236 -22.84 15.99 -9.35
N LEU A 237 -23.49 17.12 -9.63
CA LEU A 237 -23.13 18.03 -10.72
C LEU A 237 -22.06 19.06 -10.32
N GLU A 238 -21.60 19.07 -9.06
CA GLU A 238 -20.45 19.90 -8.64
C GLU A 238 -19.15 19.25 -9.13
N THR A 239 -18.86 19.46 -10.41
CA THR A 239 -17.75 18.81 -11.11
C THR A 239 -16.38 19.25 -10.60
N HIS A 240 -16.26 20.48 -10.10
CA HIS A 240 -15.06 20.92 -9.39
C HIS A 240 -14.83 20.15 -8.07
N GLY A 241 -15.90 19.80 -7.35
CA GLY A 241 -15.81 18.96 -6.15
C GLY A 241 -15.26 17.56 -6.47
N TRP A 242 -15.67 16.98 -7.61
CA TRP A 242 -15.11 15.72 -8.11
C TRP A 242 -13.64 15.85 -8.54
N TRP A 243 -13.23 17.01 -9.05
CA TRP A 243 -11.81 17.28 -9.33
C TRP A 243 -10.97 17.12 -8.07
N HIS A 244 -11.38 17.66 -6.91
CA HIS A 244 -10.67 17.47 -5.64
C HIS A 244 -10.61 16.00 -5.23
N ILE A 245 -11.72 15.27 -5.34
CA ILE A 245 -11.75 13.84 -4.98
C ILE A 245 -10.78 13.04 -5.85
N LEU A 246 -10.85 13.22 -7.17
CA LEU A 246 -10.08 12.42 -8.12
C LEU A 246 -8.59 12.78 -8.12
N THR A 247 -8.24 14.07 -8.02
CA THR A 247 -6.84 14.50 -7.88
C THR A 247 -6.28 14.17 -6.50
N GLY A 248 -7.11 14.21 -5.45
CA GLY A 248 -6.79 13.67 -4.15
C GLY A 248 -6.43 12.18 -4.24
N LEU A 249 -7.30 11.38 -4.86
CA LEU A 249 -7.04 9.95 -5.10
C LEU A 249 -5.84 9.71 -6.03
N ALA A 250 -5.39 10.68 -6.84
CA ALA A 250 -4.15 10.57 -7.61
C ALA A 250 -2.88 10.52 -6.72
N TYR A 251 -3.02 10.58 -5.39
CA TYR A 251 -2.04 10.16 -4.38
C TYR A 251 -1.35 8.81 -4.69
N HIS A 252 -1.98 7.92 -5.48
CA HIS A 252 -1.35 6.71 -6.02
C HIS A 252 0.00 6.98 -6.71
N MET A 253 0.21 8.18 -7.27
CA MET A 253 1.50 8.60 -7.84
C MET A 253 2.58 8.80 -6.77
N ILE A 254 2.21 9.32 -5.59
CA ILE A 254 3.14 9.44 -4.45
C ILE A 254 3.51 8.04 -3.94
N LEU A 255 2.54 7.13 -3.85
CA LEU A 255 2.79 5.74 -3.48
C LEU A 255 3.65 4.98 -4.48
N TRP A 256 3.32 5.08 -5.76
CA TRP A 256 4.13 4.52 -6.84
C TRP A 256 5.57 4.95 -6.68
N ARG A 257 5.77 6.24 -6.38
CA ARG A 257 7.11 6.76 -6.20
C ARG A 257 7.80 6.24 -4.94
N MET A 258 7.10 6.21 -3.82
CA MET A 258 7.62 5.64 -2.57
C MET A 258 8.05 4.19 -2.76
N TRP A 259 7.22 3.39 -3.47
CA TRP A 259 7.50 2.01 -3.81
C TRP A 259 8.72 1.89 -4.75
N ALA A 260 8.78 2.69 -5.82
CA ALA A 260 9.93 2.71 -6.74
C ALA A 260 11.24 3.07 -6.03
N THR A 261 11.22 4.03 -5.10
CA THR A 261 12.40 4.39 -4.30
C THR A 261 12.84 3.24 -3.39
N ARG A 262 11.91 2.53 -2.72
CA ARG A 262 12.24 1.35 -1.91
C ARG A 262 12.87 0.23 -2.73
N CYS A 263 12.33 -0.06 -3.92
CA CYS A 263 12.94 -1.02 -4.81
C CYS A 263 14.32 -0.53 -5.29
N LEU A 264 14.52 0.76 -5.60
CA LEU A 264 15.85 1.27 -5.96
C LEU A 264 16.87 1.13 -4.81
N GLU A 265 16.44 1.21 -3.56
CA GLU A 265 17.25 1.01 -2.36
C GLU A 265 17.57 -0.48 -2.10
N GLY A 266 16.80 -1.41 -2.67
CA GLY A 266 16.97 -2.85 -2.43
C GLY A 266 16.07 -3.44 -1.35
N GLY A 267 15.10 -2.65 -0.85
CA GLY A 267 14.15 -3.08 0.18
C GLY A 267 12.89 -3.74 -0.39
N GLU A 268 12.91 -4.26 -1.62
CA GLU A 268 11.70 -4.86 -2.22
C GLU A 268 11.16 -6.09 -1.49
N GLN A 269 11.99 -6.77 -0.68
CA GLN A 269 11.60 -7.94 0.12
C GLN A 269 11.14 -7.57 1.54
N ASP A 270 11.41 -6.35 1.98
CA ASP A 270 11.03 -5.88 3.32
C ASP A 270 9.59 -5.37 3.35
N PHE A 271 9.03 -5.05 2.19
CA PHE A 271 7.78 -4.32 2.06
C PHE A 271 6.85 -4.96 1.02
N MET A 272 5.54 -4.89 1.26
CA MET A 272 4.50 -5.31 0.33
C MET A 272 3.49 -4.18 0.09
N LEU A 273 2.88 -4.20 -1.10
CA LEU A 273 1.71 -3.38 -1.40
C LEU A 273 0.45 -4.11 -0.92
N ASP A 274 -0.17 -3.60 0.14
CA ASP A 274 -1.47 -4.09 0.63
C ASP A 274 -2.60 -3.48 -0.21
N TRP A 275 -3.35 -4.32 -0.93
CA TRP A 275 -4.49 -3.94 -1.79
C TRP A 275 -5.87 -4.24 -1.16
N THR A 276 -5.97 -4.42 0.16
CA THR A 276 -7.22 -4.86 0.81
C THR A 276 -8.43 -3.94 0.55
N PRO A 277 -9.61 -4.47 0.12
CA PRO A 277 -10.74 -3.66 -0.37
C PRO A 277 -11.37 -2.70 0.66
N LEU A 278 -11.41 -3.07 1.95
CA LEU A 278 -11.93 -2.19 3.01
C LEU A 278 -10.97 -1.04 3.35
N ARG A 279 -9.70 -1.17 2.96
CA ARG A 279 -8.66 -0.13 3.04
C ARG A 279 -8.41 0.58 1.72
N SER A 280 -9.00 0.08 0.62
CA SER A 280 -9.15 0.50 -0.81
C SER A 280 -8.00 1.21 -1.52
N ILE A 281 -7.15 1.87 -0.79
CA ILE A 281 -6.02 2.67 -1.21
C ILE A 281 -4.76 1.98 -0.70
N PRO A 282 -3.86 1.57 -1.62
CA PRO A 282 -2.75 0.71 -1.30
C PRO A 282 -1.79 1.35 -0.30
N GLN A 283 -1.05 0.53 0.42
CA GLN A 283 -0.03 0.99 1.36
C GLN A 283 1.23 0.18 1.18
N VAL A 284 2.38 0.83 1.31
CA VAL A 284 3.66 0.13 1.44
C VAL A 284 3.76 -0.26 2.92
N LEU A 285 3.45 -1.51 3.22
CA LEU A 285 3.54 -2.07 4.57
C LEU A 285 4.80 -2.92 4.63
N VAL A 286 5.40 -3.04 5.81
CA VAL A 286 6.38 -4.11 6.05
C VAL A 286 5.69 -5.42 5.76
N GLN A 287 6.34 -6.27 4.95
CA GLN A 287 5.85 -7.63 4.71
C GLN A 287 5.57 -8.25 6.08
N GLU A 288 4.50 -9.04 6.20
CA GLU A 288 3.96 -9.56 7.47
C GLU A 288 4.89 -10.61 8.13
N ILE A 289 6.20 -10.34 8.13
CA ILE A 289 7.34 -11.14 8.53
C ILE A 289 7.20 -11.55 9.99
N GLU A 290 6.68 -10.69 10.88
CA GLU A 290 6.45 -11.08 12.28
C GLU A 290 5.39 -12.20 12.39
N SER A 291 4.28 -12.08 11.67
CA SER A 291 3.23 -13.11 11.67
C SER A 291 3.71 -14.40 11.01
N GLN A 292 4.45 -14.29 9.91
CA GLN A 292 5.04 -15.43 9.21
C GLN A 292 6.15 -16.09 10.02
N ALA A 293 6.97 -15.32 10.74
CA ALA A 293 8.01 -15.83 11.63
C ALA A 293 7.39 -16.57 12.82
N LEU A 294 6.36 -16.00 13.44
CA LEU A 294 5.60 -16.65 14.51
C LEU A 294 4.95 -17.95 14.03
N ALA A 295 4.30 -17.94 12.87
CA ALA A 295 3.70 -19.13 12.28
C ALA A 295 4.74 -20.19 11.91
N ALA A 296 5.88 -19.79 11.34
CA ALA A 296 6.99 -20.69 11.02
C ALA A 296 7.60 -21.31 12.29
N GLN A 297 7.81 -20.52 13.35
CA GLN A 297 8.30 -21.02 14.64
C GLN A 297 7.35 -22.04 15.28
N GLN A 298 6.03 -21.78 15.24
CA GLN A 298 5.03 -22.75 15.70
C GLN A 298 5.11 -24.07 14.92
N GLN A 299 5.21 -24.00 13.59
CA GLN A 299 5.34 -25.19 12.74
C GLN A 299 6.65 -25.96 12.98
N ILE A 300 7.77 -25.26 13.20
CA ILE A 300 9.06 -25.89 13.56
C ILE A 300 8.91 -26.73 14.83
N GLY A 301 8.24 -26.20 15.86
CA GLY A 301 7.99 -26.91 17.12
C GLY A 301 7.19 -28.20 16.93
N LEU A 302 6.14 -28.14 16.11
CA LEU A 302 5.30 -29.31 15.77
C LEU A 302 6.09 -30.37 14.99
N VAL A 303 6.81 -29.97 13.94
CA VAL A 303 7.58 -30.92 13.11
C VAL A 303 8.72 -31.57 13.90
N ARG A 304 9.44 -30.82 14.75
CA ARG A 304 10.49 -31.40 15.62
C ARG A 304 9.92 -32.45 16.58
N THR A 305 8.73 -32.20 17.12
CA THR A 305 8.05 -33.14 18.02
C THR A 305 7.62 -34.41 17.27
N GLN A 306 7.08 -34.27 16.05
CA GLN A 306 6.73 -35.40 15.19
C GLN A 306 7.95 -36.25 14.80
N ILE A 307 9.05 -35.61 14.39
CA ILE A 307 10.32 -36.30 14.10
C ILE A 307 10.81 -37.06 15.34
N GLY A 308 10.77 -36.44 16.51
CA GLY A 308 11.16 -37.08 17.77
C GLY A 308 10.30 -38.31 18.10
N SER A 309 8.99 -38.25 17.85
CA SER A 309 8.08 -39.39 18.02
C SER A 309 8.42 -40.53 17.05
N LYS A 310 8.55 -40.22 15.75
CA LYS A 310 8.85 -41.19 14.70
C LYS A 310 10.22 -41.84 14.87
N GLN A 311 11.23 -41.09 15.31
CA GLN A 311 12.54 -41.63 15.62
C GLN A 311 12.50 -42.61 16.81
N ARG A 312 11.66 -42.38 17.81
CA ARG A 312 11.46 -43.32 18.92
C ARG A 312 10.80 -44.62 18.45
N GLU A 313 9.77 -44.51 17.62
CA GLU A 313 9.10 -45.66 16.99
C GLU A 313 10.09 -46.48 16.14
N MET A 314 10.91 -45.81 15.33
CA MET A 314 11.94 -46.45 14.51
C MET A 314 12.97 -47.19 15.37
N ARG A 315 13.47 -46.58 16.44
CA ARG A 315 14.43 -47.22 17.35
C ARG A 315 13.82 -48.43 18.05
N LEU A 316 12.57 -48.33 18.48
CA LEU A 316 11.85 -49.45 19.09
C LEU A 316 11.69 -50.61 18.09
N ALA A 317 11.33 -50.32 16.84
CA ALA A 317 11.22 -51.34 15.79
C ALA A 317 12.58 -51.98 15.46
N GLN A 318 13.66 -51.19 15.41
CA GLN A 318 15.03 -51.69 15.21
C GLN A 318 15.49 -52.61 16.34
N LEU A 319 15.25 -52.22 17.60
CA LEU A 319 15.51 -53.03 18.79
C LEU A 319 14.69 -54.32 18.76
N THR A 320 13.40 -54.23 18.47
CA THR A 320 12.53 -55.42 18.36
C THR A 320 13.05 -56.39 17.30
N ARG A 321 13.50 -55.86 16.15
CA ARG A 321 14.10 -56.67 15.08
C ARG A 321 15.43 -57.30 15.50
N SER A 322 16.28 -56.58 16.25
CA SER A 322 17.55 -57.14 16.73
C SER A 322 17.34 -58.24 17.77
N GLU A 323 16.40 -58.06 18.70
CA GLU A 323 16.04 -59.10 19.66
C GLU A 323 15.48 -60.35 18.93
N LEU A 324 14.58 -60.17 17.96
CA LEU A 324 14.06 -61.26 17.13
C LEU A 324 15.15 -62.02 16.36
N ALA A 325 16.23 -61.34 15.95
CA ALA A 325 17.33 -61.96 15.23
C ALA A 325 18.20 -62.88 16.12
N THR A 326 18.12 -62.74 17.44
CA THR A 326 18.84 -63.63 18.38
C THR A 326 18.11 -64.95 18.63
N LEU A 327 16.82 -65.04 18.26
CA LEU A 327 16.00 -66.21 18.53
C LEU A 327 16.18 -67.31 17.46
N PRO A 328 16.13 -68.60 17.84
CA PRO A 328 16.04 -69.71 16.88
C PRO A 328 14.81 -69.60 15.97
N ARG A 329 14.94 -70.01 14.71
CA ARG A 329 13.88 -69.88 13.68
C ARG A 329 12.57 -70.59 14.03
N ASP A 330 12.63 -71.65 14.84
CA ASP A 330 11.46 -72.46 15.21
C ASP A 330 10.74 -71.96 16.49
N THR A 331 11.16 -70.81 17.04
CA THR A 331 10.54 -70.25 18.24
C THR A 331 9.15 -69.69 17.91
N PRO A 332 8.09 -70.07 18.65
CA PRO A 332 6.76 -69.51 18.44
C PRO A 332 6.72 -68.04 18.88
N VAL A 333 6.45 -67.14 17.93
CA VAL A 333 6.31 -65.69 18.18
C VAL A 333 4.89 -65.25 17.87
N TYR A 334 4.38 -64.30 18.64
CA TYR A 334 3.03 -63.77 18.48
C TYR A 334 3.04 -62.25 18.26
N GLU A 335 2.29 -61.78 17.26
CA GLU A 335 2.10 -60.37 16.91
C GLU A 335 0.78 -59.88 17.51
N GLY A 336 0.79 -58.71 18.17
CA GLY A 336 -0.41 -58.09 18.71
C GLY A 336 -1.24 -57.43 17.61
N VAL A 337 -2.48 -57.88 17.40
CA VAL A 337 -3.39 -57.36 16.35
C VAL A 337 -4.36 -56.30 16.86
N GLY A 338 -4.25 -55.93 18.14
CA GLY A 338 -5.12 -54.95 18.80
C GLY A 338 -5.78 -55.52 20.05
N LYS A 339 -6.86 -54.85 20.48
CA LYS A 339 -7.64 -55.28 21.65
C LYS A 339 -9.06 -55.62 21.21
N MET A 340 -9.54 -56.81 21.58
CA MET A 340 -10.92 -57.22 21.39
C MET A 340 -11.70 -56.90 22.67
N GLN A 341 -12.72 -56.05 22.54
CA GLN A 341 -13.60 -55.73 23.66
C GLN A 341 -14.85 -56.61 23.59
N VAL A 342 -14.97 -57.52 24.55
CA VAL A 342 -16.16 -58.36 24.72
C VAL A 342 -16.75 -58.00 26.07
N SER A 343 -17.89 -57.29 26.04
CA SER A 343 -18.52 -56.71 27.23
C SER A 343 -17.57 -55.73 27.98
N ILE A 344 -17.51 -55.78 29.32
CA ILE A 344 -16.71 -54.88 30.17
C ILE A 344 -15.21 -55.27 30.20
N ARG A 345 -14.78 -56.32 29.50
CA ARG A 345 -13.38 -56.78 29.50
C ARG A 345 -12.70 -56.57 28.16
N CYS A 346 -11.46 -56.06 28.22
CA CYS A 346 -10.61 -55.79 27.08
C CYS A 346 -9.51 -56.87 27.04
N PHE A 347 -9.51 -57.70 25.99
CA PHE A 347 -8.52 -58.76 25.80
C PHE A 347 -7.52 -58.33 24.71
N SER A 348 -6.23 -58.46 24.98
CA SER A 348 -5.19 -58.26 23.96
C SER A 348 -5.15 -59.49 23.04
N LEU A 349 -5.37 -59.28 21.75
CA LEU A 349 -5.37 -60.36 20.76
C LEU A 349 -3.98 -60.50 20.14
N PHE A 350 -3.44 -61.71 20.17
CA PHE A 350 -2.14 -62.04 19.62
C PHE A 350 -2.28 -63.19 18.62
N VAL A 351 -1.67 -63.07 17.45
CA VAL A 351 -1.69 -64.09 16.39
C VAL A 351 -0.28 -64.65 16.21
N ALA A 352 -0.16 -65.97 16.08
CA ALA A 352 1.12 -66.62 15.84
C ALA A 352 1.63 -66.28 14.43
N VAL A 353 2.87 -65.78 14.34
CA VAL A 353 3.50 -65.39 13.07
C VAL A 353 4.92 -65.96 13.03
N PRO A 354 5.35 -66.60 11.92
CA PRO A 354 6.73 -67.06 11.78
C PRO A 354 7.74 -65.92 11.91
N VAL A 355 8.88 -66.19 12.56
CA VAL A 355 9.96 -65.21 12.79
C VAL A 355 10.42 -64.52 11.50
N PRO A 356 10.62 -65.20 10.34
CA PRO A 356 11.05 -64.54 9.11
C PRO A 356 10.04 -63.50 8.60
N THR A 357 8.75 -63.84 8.64
CA THR A 357 7.67 -62.95 8.19
C THR A 357 7.56 -61.70 9.06
N LEU A 358 7.77 -61.85 10.38
CA LEU A 358 7.76 -60.72 11.30
C LEU A 358 8.99 -59.82 11.13
N GLN A 359 10.16 -60.40 10.86
CA GLN A 359 11.38 -59.64 10.56
C GLN A 359 11.25 -58.81 9.27
N ASP A 360 10.64 -59.38 8.22
CA ASP A 360 10.40 -58.68 6.95
C ASP A 360 9.41 -57.52 7.14
N LYS A 361 8.32 -57.74 7.88
CA LYS A 361 7.36 -56.68 8.26
C LYS A 361 8.03 -55.54 9.01
N LEU A 362 8.82 -55.85 10.05
CA LEU A 362 9.56 -54.85 10.82
C LEU A 362 10.58 -54.12 9.93
N GLY A 363 11.24 -54.82 9.01
CA GLY A 363 12.14 -54.22 8.04
C GLY A 363 11.45 -53.22 7.11
N ALA A 364 10.25 -53.56 6.62
CA ALA A 364 9.44 -52.66 5.81
C ALA A 364 8.98 -51.43 6.61
N GLN A 365 8.50 -51.62 7.84
CA GLN A 365 8.10 -50.52 8.73
C GLN A 365 9.25 -49.56 9.06
N ILE A 366 10.44 -50.09 9.36
CA ILE A 366 11.64 -49.25 9.61
C ILE A 366 11.93 -48.39 8.39
N LYS A 367 11.90 -48.97 7.19
CA LYS A 367 12.18 -48.23 5.94
C LYS A 367 11.14 -47.16 5.64
N GLU A 368 9.86 -47.45 5.89
CA GLU A 368 8.78 -46.47 5.75
C GLU A 368 8.97 -45.29 6.71
N ILE A 369 9.18 -45.57 8.01
CA ILE A 369 9.42 -44.52 9.02
C ILE A 369 10.68 -43.70 8.68
N GLU A 370 11.74 -44.36 8.20
CA GLU A 370 12.96 -43.67 7.77
C GLU A 370 12.69 -42.68 6.62
N THR A 371 11.90 -43.08 5.62
CA THR A 371 11.51 -42.17 4.53
C THR A 371 10.62 -41.02 4.98
N GLU A 372 9.72 -41.25 5.94
CA GLU A 372 8.91 -40.18 6.55
C GLU A 372 9.78 -39.18 7.32
N VAL A 373 10.74 -39.68 8.11
CA VAL A 373 11.67 -38.85 8.89
C VAL A 373 12.55 -37.99 7.96
N ASP A 374 13.05 -38.54 6.85
CA ASP A 374 13.85 -37.79 5.88
C ASP A 374 13.02 -36.68 5.19
N SER A 375 11.77 -36.99 4.81
CA SER A 375 10.83 -36.02 4.25
C SER A 375 10.51 -34.88 5.24
N MET A 376 10.23 -35.23 6.50
CA MET A 376 10.01 -34.25 7.57
C MET A 376 11.27 -33.44 7.86
N GLY A 377 12.46 -34.03 7.75
CA GLY A 377 13.75 -33.34 7.91
C GLY A 377 13.97 -32.27 6.85
N LYS A 378 13.68 -32.57 5.58
CA LYS A 378 13.72 -31.59 4.47
C LYS A 378 12.75 -30.44 4.71
N ARG A 379 11.52 -30.74 5.16
CA ARG A 379 10.52 -29.73 5.53
C ARG A 379 10.97 -28.87 6.70
N LEU A 380 11.57 -29.47 7.73
CA LEU A 380 12.11 -28.76 8.89
C LEU A 380 13.20 -27.78 8.47
N HIS A 381 14.15 -28.22 7.64
CA HIS A 381 15.24 -27.37 7.16
C HIS A 381 14.74 -26.15 6.36
N TYR A 382 13.72 -26.36 5.53
CA TYR A 382 13.05 -25.26 4.81
C TYR A 382 12.45 -24.25 5.79
N LEU A 383 11.67 -24.72 6.77
CA LEU A 383 11.02 -23.85 7.76
C LEU A 383 12.04 -23.09 8.63
N GLU A 384 13.12 -23.73 9.04
CA GLU A 384 14.21 -23.11 9.81
C GLU A 384 14.93 -22.01 9.01
N THR A 385 15.15 -22.24 7.71
CA THR A 385 15.74 -21.25 6.81
C THR A 385 14.82 -20.04 6.66
N THR A 386 13.52 -20.27 6.47
CA THR A 386 12.52 -19.19 6.42
C THR A 386 12.49 -18.39 7.72
N ALA A 387 12.42 -19.05 8.88
CA ALA A 387 12.39 -18.39 10.18
C ALA A 387 13.66 -17.57 10.46
N LYS A 388 14.83 -18.10 10.11
CA LYS A 388 16.11 -17.40 10.25
C LYS A 388 16.17 -16.15 9.37
N ASN A 389 15.81 -16.27 8.09
CA ASN A 389 15.76 -15.13 7.18
C ASN A 389 14.81 -14.06 7.73
N SER A 390 13.61 -14.44 8.17
CA SER A 390 12.63 -13.53 8.78
C SER A 390 13.18 -12.81 10.02
N GLN A 391 13.90 -13.51 10.90
CA GLN A 391 14.52 -12.89 12.08
C GLN A 391 15.64 -11.90 11.72
N GLU A 392 16.51 -12.24 10.77
CA GLU A 392 17.56 -11.33 10.28
C GLU A 392 16.95 -10.06 9.64
N HIS A 393 15.82 -10.19 8.94
CA HIS A 393 15.07 -9.05 8.41
C HIS A 393 14.50 -8.16 9.54
N ILE A 394 13.87 -8.74 10.56
CA ILE A 394 13.35 -7.99 11.72
C ILE A 394 14.49 -7.26 12.47
N GLU A 395 15.63 -7.91 12.66
CA GLU A 395 16.77 -7.31 13.38
C GLU A 395 17.39 -6.15 12.60
N LYS A 396 17.49 -6.25 11.27
CA LYS A 396 17.93 -5.14 10.40
C LYS A 396 16.98 -3.95 10.45
N MET A 397 15.67 -4.21 10.45
CA MET A 397 14.64 -3.19 10.60
C MET A 397 14.77 -2.44 11.94
N LEU A 398 14.92 -3.17 13.05
CA LEU A 398 15.08 -2.60 14.39
C LEU A 398 16.39 -1.80 14.53
N LYS A 399 17.49 -2.29 13.95
CA LYS A 399 18.78 -1.57 13.95
C LYS A 399 18.77 -0.34 13.05
N GLY A 400 18.08 -0.38 11.91
CA GLY A 400 17.90 0.76 11.02
C GLY A 400 17.10 1.90 11.65
N ALA A 401 16.12 1.58 12.50
CA ALA A 401 15.35 2.56 13.27
C ALA A 401 16.18 3.23 14.40
N GLY A 402 17.28 2.61 14.84
CA GLY A 402 18.14 3.12 15.92
C GLY A 402 19.29 4.02 15.47
N GLN A 403 19.52 4.18 14.16
CA GLN A 403 20.66 4.95 13.61
C GLN A 403 20.25 6.15 12.73
N SER A 404 18.98 6.57 12.73
CA SER A 404 18.47 7.69 11.92
C SER A 404 18.13 8.95 12.70
#